data_AF-A0A2V5MIL2-F1
#
_entry.id   AF-A0A2V5MIL2-F1
#
_cell.length_a   1.000
_cell.length_b   1.000
_cell.length_c   1.000
_cell.angle_alpha   90.00
_cell.angle_beta   90.00
_cell.angle_gamma   90.00
#
_symmetry.space_group_name_H-M   'P 1'
#
loop_
_entity.id
_entity.type
_entity.pdbx_description
1 polymer ?
#
loop_
_entity_poly.entity_id
_entity_poly.type
_entity_poly.pdbx_seq_one_letter_code
_entity_poly.pdbx_strand_id
1 'polypeptide(L)' 'MRAGGLIEEADERPDPALDDERRRYYRLTDFGAKVVSAEIRRLSGLIKTARGKRLIGPAKGVA' A
#
# COMPACT_ATOMS: atom_id res chain seq x y z
N MET A 1 10.00 -13.74 -5.68
CA MET A 1 9.81 -12.53 -4.85
C MET A 1 10.53 -11.33 -5.46
N ARG A 2 9.93 -10.12 -5.42
CA ARG A 2 10.49 -8.85 -5.95
C ARG A 2 10.44 -7.71 -4.92
N ALA A 3 11.03 -6.56 -5.26
CA ALA A 3 11.08 -5.36 -4.42
C ALA A 3 11.54 -5.65 -2.98
N GLY A 4 12.69 -6.33 -2.84
CA GLY A 4 13.21 -6.70 -1.52
C GLY A 4 12.34 -7.69 -0.75
N GLY A 5 11.50 -8.47 -1.43
CA GLY A 5 10.65 -9.49 -0.81
C GLY A 5 9.25 -9.02 -0.45
N LEU A 6 8.87 -7.78 -0.80
CA LEU A 6 7.58 -7.19 -0.41
C LEU A 6 6.41 -7.65 -1.30
N ILE A 7 6.69 -7.98 -2.56
CA ILE A 7 5.67 -8.38 -3.53
C ILE A 7 6.09 -9.63 -4.29
N GLU A 8 5.08 -10.35 -4.77
CA GLU A 8 5.23 -11.45 -5.72
C GLU A 8 4.24 -11.33 -6.86
N GLU A 9 4.59 -11.90 -8.02
CA GLU A 9 3.69 -11.92 -9.18
C GLU A 9 2.47 -12.77 -8.81
N ALA A 10 1.27 -12.28 -9.13
CA ALA A 10 0.04 -13.00 -8.88
C ALA A 10 -0.22 -13.94 -10.07
N ASP A 11 -0.34 -15.24 -9.79
CA ASP A 11 -0.67 -16.25 -10.81
C ASP A 11 -2.14 -16.16 -11.27
N GLU A 12 -2.99 -15.54 -10.43
CA GLU A 12 -4.40 -15.31 -10.71
C GLU A 12 -4.57 -14.10 -11.63
N ARG A 13 -5.06 -14.36 -12.85
CA ARG A 13 -5.38 -13.35 -13.86
C ARG A 13 -6.84 -12.94 -13.71
N PRO A 14 -7.17 -11.64 -13.51
CA PRO A 14 -8.54 -11.18 -13.66
C PRO A 14 -9.02 -11.37 -15.11
N ASP A 15 -10.34 -11.44 -15.29
CA ASP A 15 -11.07 -11.80 -16.53
C ASP A 15 -10.24 -11.71 -17.83
N PRO A 16 -10.03 -12.83 -18.55
CA PRO A 16 -9.33 -12.87 -19.83
C PRO A 16 -9.83 -11.86 -20.87
N ALA A 17 -11.09 -11.40 -20.77
CA ALA A 17 -11.65 -10.38 -21.66
C ALA A 17 -11.06 -8.96 -21.45
N LEU A 18 -10.35 -8.73 -20.34
CA LEU A 18 -9.65 -7.48 -20.01
C LEU A 18 -8.12 -7.62 -20.12
N ASP A 19 -7.64 -8.76 -20.64
CA ASP A 19 -6.22 -9.13 -20.68
C ASP A 19 -5.51 -8.36 -21.81
N ASP A 20 -4.71 -7.37 -21.41
CA ASP A 20 -3.67 -6.77 -22.24
C ASP A 20 -2.36 -7.48 -21.89
N GLU A 21 -1.73 -8.11 -22.88
CA GLU A 21 -0.53 -8.98 -22.77
C GLU A 21 0.65 -8.35 -22.00
N ARG A 22 0.60 -7.04 -21.72
CA ARG A 22 1.64 -6.30 -21.00
C ARG A 22 1.43 -6.18 -19.50
N ARG A 23 0.27 -6.55 -18.94
CA ARG A 23 -0.04 -6.32 -17.52
C ARG A 23 0.47 -7.45 -16.64
N ARG A 24 1.37 -7.11 -15.71
CA ARG A 24 1.81 -8.00 -14.63
C ARG A 24 1.11 -7.64 -13.34
N TYR A 25 0.36 -8.59 -12.79
CA TYR A 25 -0.29 -8.44 -11.50
C TYR A 25 0.67 -8.83 -10.39
N TYR A 26 0.62 -8.08 -9.30
CA TYR A 26 1.42 -8.34 -8.11
C TYR A 26 0.51 -8.36 -6.90
N ARG A 27 0.83 -9.23 -5.95
CA ARG A 27 0.23 -9.24 -4.62
C ARG A 27 1.30 -9.03 -3.56
N LEU A 28 0.88 -8.54 -2.40
CA LEU A 28 1.77 -8.46 -1.24
C LEU A 28 2.17 -9.88 -0.81
N THR A 29 3.43 -10.05 -0.44
CA THR A 29 3.85 -11.20 0.36
C THR A 29 3.42 -11.00 1.81
N ASP A 30 3.49 -12.04 2.63
CA ASP A 30 3.27 -11.90 4.09
C ASP A 30 4.22 -10.89 4.73
N PHE A 31 5.47 -10.84 4.24
CA PHE A 31 6.44 -9.84 4.67
C PHE A 31 6.01 -8.42 4.22
N GLY A 32 5.59 -8.27 2.97
CA GLY A 32 5.07 -7.01 2.44
C GLY A 32 3.87 -6.48 3.22
N ALA A 33 2.93 -7.34 3.59
CA ALA A 33 1.77 -6.97 4.40
C ALA A 33 2.17 -6.46 5.80
N LYS A 34 3.16 -7.11 6.45
CA LYS A 34 3.71 -6.67 7.73
C LYS A 34 4.40 -5.31 7.60
N VAL A 35 5.15 -5.09 6.52
CA VAL A 35 5.85 -3.82 6.26
C VAL A 35 4.87 -2.69 6.00
N VAL A 36 3.85 -2.87 5.15
CA VAL A 36 2.79 -1.86 4.93
C VAL A 36 2.09 -1.50 6.24
N SER A 37 1.77 -2.50 7.08
CA SER A 37 1.16 -2.26 8.37
C SER A 37 2.06 -1.42 9.31
N ALA A 38 3.36 -1.69 9.31
CA ALA A 38 4.33 -0.90 10.07
C ALA A 38 4.44 0.53 9.55
N GLU A 39 4.44 0.70 8.23
CA GLU A 39 4.53 2.02 7.60
C GLU A 39 3.28 2.87 7.86
N ILE A 40 2.09 2.28 7.80
CA ILE A 40 0.84 2.97 8.17
C ILE A 40 0.90 3.45 9.63
N ARG A 41 1.41 2.64 10.56
CA ARG A 41 1.60 3.06 11.96
C ARG A 41 2.57 4.23 12.08
N ARG A 42 3.69 4.19 11.34
CA ARG A 42 4.68 5.27 11.31
C ARG A 42 4.07 6.58 10.81
N LEU A 43 3.40 6.54 9.65
CA LEU A 43 2.72 7.70 9.07
C LEU A 43 1.62 8.25 9.99
N SER A 44 0.84 7.37 10.61
CA SER A 44 -0.18 7.76 11.59
C SER A 44 0.43 8.52 12.77
N GLY A 45 1.59 8.07 13.27
CA GLY A 45 2.36 8.75 14.30
C GLY A 45 2.78 10.16 13.87
N LEU A 46 3.35 10.30 12.66
CA LEU A 46 3.75 11.59 12.11
C LEU A 46 2.58 12.57 11.98
N ILE A 47 1.44 12.09 11.46
CA ILE A 47 0.21 12.89 11.34
C ILE A 47 -0.28 13.33 12.73
N LYS A 48 -0.26 12.43 13.72
CA LYS A 48 -0.63 12.77 15.11
C LYS A 48 0.27 13.87 15.66
N THR A 49 1.58 13.77 15.47
CA THR A 49 2.53 14.82 15.90
C THR A 49 2.30 16.14 15.18
N ALA A 50 2.09 16.12 13.86
CA ALA A 50 1.84 17.32 13.07
C ALA A 50 0.53 18.03 13.48
N ARG A 51 -0.54 17.27 13.76
CA ARG A 51 -1.80 17.80 14.32
C ARG A 51 -1.60 18.41 15.71
N GLY A 52 -0.86 17.73 16.59
CA GLY A 52 -0.53 18.24 17.93
C GLY A 52 0.24 19.56 17.90
N LYS A 53 1.11 19.73 16.89
CA LYS A 53 1.84 20.98 16.62
C LYS A 53 1.05 22.01 15.79
N ARG A 54 -0.21 21.73 15.43
CA ARG A 54 -1.08 22.55 14.57
C ARG A 54 -0.45 22.90 13.21
N LEU A 55 0.41 22.03 12.69
CA LEU A 55 1.09 22.22 11.39
C LEU A 55 0.19 21.84 10.21
N ILE A 56 -0.83 21.02 10.45
CA ILE A 56 -1.79 20.57 9.45
C ILE A 56 -3.21 20.70 10.00
N GLY A 57 -4.15 21.09 9.12
CA GLY A 57 -5.57 21.18 9.44
C GLY A 57 -6.25 19.82 9.60
N PRO A 58 -7.55 19.79 9.96
CA PRO A 58 -8.31 18.55 10.01
C PRO A 58 -8.30 17.88 8.64
N ALA A 59 -8.22 16.54 8.63
CA ALA A 59 -8.30 15.80 7.37
C ALA A 59 -9.68 16.03 6.74
N LYS A 60 -9.73 16.54 5.52
CA LYS A 60 -10.93 16.43 4.69
C LYS A 60 -11.04 14.96 4.32
N GLY A 61 -12.05 14.26 4.83
CA GLY A 61 -12.33 12.89 4.43
C GLY A 61 -12.50 12.84 2.92
N VAL A 62 -11.72 12.00 2.24
CA VAL A 62 -12.06 11.57 0.89
C VAL A 62 -13.20 10.58 1.09
N ALA A 63 -14.41 11.01 0.71
CA ALA A 63 -15.62 10.19 0.71
C ALA A 63 -15.53 9.11 -0.38
#